data_AF-A0AAE3KRQ0-F1
#
_entry.id   AF-A0AAE3KRQ0-F1
#
_cell.length_a   1.000
_cell.length_b   1.000
_cell.length_c   1.000
_cell.angle_alpha   90.00
_cell.angle_beta   90.00
_cell.angle_gamma   90.00
#
_symmetry.space_group_name_H-M   'P 1'
#
loop_
_entity.id
_entity.type
_entity.pdbx_description
1 polymer ?
#
loop_
_entity_poly.entity_id
_entity_poly.type
_entity_poly.pdbx_seq_one_letter_code
_entity_poly.pdbx_strand_id
1 'polypeptide(L)'
;MAKFVIHKKGFFYTDESWEDVNANGTVVSIFNTLEEAKAEKINQDIISMQNLKGWDARDFFFYDNNFDTKNYDEKFEQMENYYKTEFDLTITKKNSFNFPNEINSEQAKVFLNILGFSFHDIVEYCDEEAPSPKNQDDAEMSSVEDERDYEEDELQEF
;
A
#
# COMPACT_ATOMS: atom_id res chain seq x y z
N MET A 1 -18.50 -22.54 -7.84
CA MET A 1 -17.57 -22.62 -6.71
C MET A 1 -17.23 -21.20 -6.30
N ALA A 2 -17.12 -20.91 -5.01
CA ALA A 2 -16.71 -19.57 -4.59
C ALA A 2 -15.21 -19.40 -4.88
N LYS A 3 -14.80 -18.21 -5.30
CA LYS A 3 -13.39 -17.84 -5.45
C LYS A 3 -13.05 -16.75 -4.44
N PHE A 4 -11.91 -16.90 -3.77
CA PHE A 4 -11.39 -15.93 -2.83
C PHE A 4 -10.27 -15.15 -3.52
N VAL A 5 -10.51 -13.87 -3.77
CA VAL A 5 -9.61 -13.01 -4.52
C VAL A 5 -8.92 -12.05 -3.55
N ILE A 6 -7.59 -11.98 -3.63
CA ILE A 6 -6.80 -11.02 -2.87
C ILE A 6 -6.69 -9.75 -3.70
N HIS A 7 -7.14 -8.63 -3.15
CA HIS A 7 -7.00 -7.31 -3.74
C HIS A 7 -5.96 -6.50 -2.96
N LYS A 8 -5.07 -5.80 -3.66
CA LYS A 8 -4.22 -4.77 -3.07
C LYS A 8 -5.04 -3.51 -2.86
N LYS A 9 -5.05 -3.01 -1.62
CA LYS A 9 -5.69 -1.74 -1.27
C LYS A 9 -4.92 -0.59 -1.93
N GLY A 10 -5.67 0.31 -2.55
CA GLY A 10 -5.14 1.60 -2.97
C GLY A 10 -5.17 2.56 -1.79
N PHE A 11 -4.01 3.11 -1.43
CA PHE A 11 -3.88 4.15 -0.42
C PHE A 11 -3.84 5.49 -1.14
N PHE A 12 -4.71 6.43 -0.76
CA PHE A 12 -4.61 7.82 -1.21
C PHE A 12 -4.57 8.73 0.01
N TYR A 13 -3.61 9.64 0.03
CA TYR A 13 -3.52 10.68 1.04
C TYR A 13 -4.39 11.85 0.57
N THR A 14 -5.50 12.10 1.24
CA THR A 14 -6.22 13.37 1.12
C THR A 14 -5.53 14.42 1.99
N ASP A 15 -5.90 15.70 1.85
CA ASP A 15 -5.32 16.80 2.65
C ASP A 15 -5.47 16.60 4.17
N GLU A 16 -6.32 15.65 4.59
CA GLU A 16 -6.62 15.35 5.99
C GLU A 16 -6.11 13.95 6.38
N SER A 17 -6.45 12.87 5.67
CA SER A 17 -6.12 11.49 6.08
C SER A 17 -5.81 10.54 4.92
N TRP A 18 -5.32 9.34 5.24
CA TRP A 18 -5.28 8.25 4.28
C TRP A 18 -6.68 7.63 4.16
N GLU A 19 -7.20 7.58 2.94
CA GLU A 19 -8.48 6.94 2.63
C GLU A 19 -8.28 5.65 1.81
N ASP A 20 -9.08 4.63 2.11
CA ASP A 20 -9.19 3.40 1.32
C ASP A 20 -9.94 3.71 0.02
N VAL A 21 -9.21 3.83 -1.10
CA VAL A 21 -9.84 4.25 -2.36
C VAL A 21 -10.56 3.11 -3.05
N ASN A 22 -10.17 1.85 -2.83
CA ASN A 22 -10.80 0.69 -3.48
C ASN A 22 -10.58 -0.61 -2.70
N ALA A 23 -11.63 -1.12 -2.03
CA ALA A 23 -11.64 -2.49 -1.48
C ALA A 23 -11.47 -3.56 -2.58
N ASN A 24 -11.92 -3.26 -3.81
CA ASN A 24 -11.73 -4.09 -5.00
C ASN A 24 -10.60 -3.53 -5.88
N GLY A 25 -9.45 -3.20 -5.27
CA GLY A 25 -8.27 -2.70 -5.96
C GLY A 25 -7.63 -3.72 -6.91
N THR A 26 -6.31 -3.63 -7.12
CA THR A 26 -5.63 -4.53 -8.07
C THR A 26 -5.68 -5.97 -7.59
N VAL A 27 -6.14 -6.90 -8.44
CA VAL A 27 -6.13 -8.34 -8.15
C VAL A 27 -4.69 -8.83 -8.05
N VAL A 28 -4.32 -9.40 -6.90
CA VAL A 28 -3.01 -9.98 -6.64
C VAL A 28 -3.01 -11.47 -6.95
N SER A 29 -4.04 -12.19 -6.49
CA SER A 29 -4.11 -13.65 -6.60
C SER A 29 -5.52 -14.17 -6.34
N ILE A 30 -5.82 -15.38 -6.82
CA ILE A 30 -7.15 -16.00 -6.74
C ILE A 30 -7.00 -17.43 -6.20
N PHE A 31 -7.83 -17.79 -5.23
CA PHE A 31 -7.83 -19.09 -4.58
C PHE A 31 -9.23 -19.72 -4.55
N ASN A 32 -9.27 -21.04 -4.40
CA ASN A 32 -10.53 -21.79 -4.28
C ASN A 32 -10.95 -21.98 -2.81
N THR A 33 -10.06 -21.67 -1.86
CA THR A 33 -10.34 -21.79 -0.42
C THR A 33 -9.94 -20.52 0.33
N LEU A 34 -10.68 -20.21 1.38
CA LEU A 34 -10.40 -19.05 2.24
C LEU A 34 -9.09 -19.22 3.02
N GLU A 35 -8.69 -20.45 3.33
CA GLU A 35 -7.47 -20.74 4.08
C GLU A 35 -6.22 -20.42 3.24
N GLU A 36 -6.18 -20.85 1.99
CA GLU A 36 -5.09 -20.51 1.06
C GLU A 36 -5.01 -18.98 0.85
N ALA A 37 -6.16 -18.32 0.65
CA ALA A 37 -6.21 -16.87 0.50
C ALA A 37 -5.69 -16.13 1.74
N LYS A 38 -6.01 -16.61 2.96
CA LYS A 38 -5.52 -16.01 4.21
C LYS A 38 -4.01 -16.16 4.36
N ALA A 39 -3.46 -17.33 4.05
CA ALA A 39 -2.03 -17.57 4.11
C ALA A 39 -1.29 -16.66 3.12
N GLU A 40 -1.77 -16.57 1.89
CA GLU A 40 -1.12 -15.73 0.88
C GLU A 40 -1.27 -14.24 1.18
N LYS A 41 -2.42 -13.80 1.68
CA LYS A 41 -2.63 -12.40 2.10
C LYS A 41 -1.56 -11.94 3.08
N ILE A 42 -1.21 -12.78 4.06
CA ILE A 42 -0.16 -12.48 5.03
C ILE A 42 1.20 -12.34 4.34
N ASN A 43 1.53 -13.21 3.39
CA ASN A 43 2.77 -13.12 2.62
C ASN A 43 2.83 -11.81 1.82
N GLN A 44 1.74 -11.45 1.15
CA GLN A 44 1.65 -10.23 0.35
C GLN A 44 1.72 -8.97 1.22
N ASP A 45 1.10 -8.98 2.41
CA ASP A 45 1.24 -7.89 3.39
C ASP A 45 2.69 -7.73 3.85
N ILE A 46 3.39 -8.83 4.12
CA ILE A 46 4.82 -8.82 4.46
C ILE A 46 5.65 -8.22 3.32
N ILE A 47 5.44 -8.66 2.07
CA ILE A 47 6.16 -8.15 0.90
C ILE A 47 5.93 -6.64 0.73
N SER A 48 4.67 -6.19 0.84
CA SER A 48 4.34 -4.76 0.77
C SER A 48 5.04 -3.96 1.87
N MET A 49 5.05 -4.46 3.11
CA MET A 49 5.74 -3.81 4.22
C MET A 49 7.25 -3.71 3.98
N GLN A 50 7.88 -4.75 3.45
CA GLN A 50 9.32 -4.75 3.13
C GLN A 50 9.68 -3.73 2.04
N ASN A 51 8.75 -3.45 1.13
CA ASN A 51 8.93 -2.45 0.08
C ASN A 51 8.86 -1.01 0.60
N LEU A 52 8.43 -0.78 1.85
CA LEU A 52 8.43 0.54 2.49
C LEU A 52 9.77 0.93 3.12
N LYS A 53 10.83 0.14 2.92
CA LYS A 53 12.18 0.47 3.41
C LYS A 53 12.58 1.91 3.06
N GLY A 54 13.02 2.68 4.05
CA GLY A 54 13.43 4.07 3.88
C GLY A 54 12.29 5.09 3.69
N TRP A 55 11.02 4.67 3.62
CA TRP A 55 9.86 5.57 3.59
C TRP A 55 9.60 6.16 4.98
N ASP A 56 8.98 7.34 5.04
CA ASP A 56 8.59 7.96 6.31
C ASP A 56 7.47 7.13 6.96
N ALA A 57 7.78 6.54 8.11
CA ALA A 57 6.84 5.69 8.83
C ALA A 57 5.65 6.47 9.37
N ARG A 58 5.80 7.79 9.59
CA ARG A 58 4.74 8.69 10.07
C ARG A 58 3.51 8.63 9.17
N ASP A 59 3.71 8.48 7.86
CA ASP A 59 2.60 8.51 6.91
C ASP A 59 1.59 7.39 7.21
N PHE A 60 2.02 6.25 7.73
CA PHE A 60 1.15 5.10 7.95
C PHE A 60 0.37 5.12 9.27
N PHE A 61 0.60 6.11 10.14
CA PHE A 61 -0.13 6.19 11.41
C PHE A 61 -1.56 6.71 11.27
N PHE A 62 -1.86 7.43 10.19
CA PHE A 62 -3.15 8.08 9.96
C PHE A 62 -4.11 7.24 9.12
N TYR A 63 -3.80 5.96 8.92
CA TYR A 63 -4.55 5.06 8.03
C TYR A 63 -5.93 4.63 8.57
N ASP A 64 -6.12 4.56 9.88
CA ASP A 64 -7.30 3.91 10.46
C ASP A 64 -8.56 4.82 10.53
N ASN A 65 -8.64 5.89 9.72
CA ASN A 65 -9.68 6.93 9.78
C ASN A 65 -9.96 7.52 11.19
N ASN A 66 -9.13 7.16 12.15
CA ASN A 66 -9.18 7.58 13.53
C ASN A 66 -8.09 8.62 13.70
N PHE A 67 -8.44 9.88 13.49
CA PHE A 67 -7.69 11.01 14.08
C PHE A 67 -7.81 11.01 15.60
N ASP A 68 -7.60 9.86 16.23
CA ASP A 68 -7.46 9.75 17.65
C ASP A 68 -5.98 9.93 17.97
N THR A 69 -5.63 11.12 18.45
CA THR A 69 -4.28 11.44 18.91
C THR A 69 -3.76 10.44 19.94
N LYS A 70 -4.65 9.78 20.68
CA LYS A 70 -4.27 8.73 21.64
C LYS A 70 -3.75 7.48 20.94
N ASN A 71 -4.37 7.06 19.85
CA ASN A 71 -3.94 5.91 19.07
C ASN A 71 -2.58 6.19 18.39
N TYR A 72 -2.37 7.43 17.93
CA TYR A 72 -1.07 7.87 17.42
C TYR A 72 0.05 7.76 18.47
N ASP A 73 -0.19 8.29 19.68
CA ASP A 73 0.80 8.27 20.76
C ASP A 73 1.16 6.85 21.20
N GLU A 74 0.16 5.98 21.35
CA GLU A 74 0.35 4.57 21.72
C GLU A 74 1.13 3.79 20.65
N LYS A 75 0.77 3.92 19.37
CA LYS A 75 1.50 3.28 18.27
C LYS A 75 2.93 3.82 18.17
N PHE A 76 3.13 5.12 18.40
CA PHE A 76 4.47 5.71 18.38
C PHE A 76 5.34 5.17 19.52
N GLU A 77 4.81 5.05 20.74
CA GLU A 77 5.56 4.48 21.87
C GLU A 77 5.97 3.03 21.59
N GLN A 78 5.08 2.23 21.01
CA GLN A 78 5.41 0.88 20.56
C GLN A 78 6.51 0.86 19.50
N MET A 79 6.43 1.79 18.53
CA MET A 79 7.43 1.93 17.48
C MET A 79 8.79 2.37 18.04
N GLU A 80 8.82 3.37 18.91
CA GLU A 80 10.03 3.88 19.54
C GLU A 80 10.72 2.79 20.36
N ASN A 81 9.95 2.04 21.17
CA ASN A 81 10.48 0.92 21.92
C ASN A 81 11.05 -0.14 20.99
N TYR A 82 10.35 -0.48 19.91
CA TYR A 82 10.83 -1.46 18.94
C TYR A 82 12.13 -1.02 18.25
N TYR A 83 12.23 0.25 17.83
CA TYR A 83 13.45 0.80 17.22
C TYR A 83 14.64 0.72 18.17
N LYS A 84 14.41 1.04 19.44
CA LYS A 84 15.44 0.97 20.46
C LYS A 84 15.90 -0.46 20.73
N THR A 85 14.97 -1.42 20.80
CA THR A 85 15.31 -2.81 21.13
C THR A 85 15.92 -3.59 19.98
N GLU A 86 15.39 -3.40 18.76
CA GLU A 86 15.77 -4.20 17.60
C GLU A 86 16.94 -3.58 16.82
N PHE A 87 17.03 -2.25 16.76
CA PHE A 87 17.99 -1.55 15.92
C PHE A 87 18.99 -0.68 16.71
N ASP A 88 18.84 -0.55 18.03
CA ASP A 88 19.59 0.39 18.87
C ASP A 88 19.48 1.85 18.36
N LEU A 89 18.30 2.20 17.84
CA LEU A 89 18.02 3.52 17.29
C LEU A 89 17.05 4.28 18.18
N THR A 90 17.32 5.58 18.36
CA THR A 90 16.41 6.50 19.05
C THR A 90 15.72 7.39 18.02
N ILE A 91 14.39 7.43 18.06
CA ILE A 91 13.60 8.31 17.21
C ILE A 91 13.67 9.74 17.79
N THR A 92 14.46 10.60 17.16
CA THR A 92 14.69 11.97 17.66
C THR A 92 13.54 12.94 17.36
N LYS A 93 12.73 12.65 16.35
CA LYS A 93 11.61 13.46 15.91
C LYS A 93 10.39 12.59 15.65
N LYS A 94 9.37 12.76 16.50
CA LYS A 94 8.09 12.06 16.36
C LYS A 94 7.42 12.29 14.99
N ASN A 95 7.62 13.47 14.42
CA ASN A 95 6.97 13.89 13.18
C ASN A 95 7.74 13.53 11.91
N SER A 96 8.90 12.86 12.00
CA SER A 96 9.65 12.41 10.83
C SER A 96 10.68 11.37 11.22
N PHE A 97 10.44 10.12 10.80
CA PHE A 97 11.37 9.02 10.96
C PHE A 97 11.08 7.95 9.92
N ASN A 98 12.13 7.37 9.35
CA ASN A 98 11.98 6.41 8.26
C ASN A 98 12.01 4.97 8.77
N PHE A 99 11.33 4.09 8.05
CA PHE A 99 11.58 2.66 8.17
C PHE A 99 13.06 2.34 7.90
N PRO A 100 13.60 1.29 8.56
CA PRO A 100 14.98 0.87 8.30
C PRO A 100 15.17 0.49 6.83
N ASN A 101 16.42 0.60 6.36
CA ASN A 101 16.77 0.33 4.96
C ASN A 101 16.63 -1.15 4.58
N GLU A 102 16.51 -2.03 5.57
CA GLU A 102 16.28 -3.46 5.40
C GLU A 102 15.24 -3.90 6.42
N ILE A 103 14.24 -4.65 5.95
CA ILE A 103 13.15 -5.20 6.78
C ILE A 103 13.05 -6.68 6.45
N ASN A 104 13.34 -7.55 7.40
CA ASN A 104 13.11 -8.99 7.24
C ASN A 104 11.64 -9.35 7.52
N SER A 105 11.25 -10.60 7.26
CA SER A 105 9.84 -11.02 7.37
C SER A 105 9.29 -10.93 8.79
N GLU A 106 10.11 -11.16 9.82
CA GLU A 106 9.67 -11.03 11.21
C GLU A 106 9.50 -9.56 11.60
N GLN A 107 10.42 -8.70 11.17
CA GLN A 107 10.33 -7.25 11.38
C GLN A 107 9.10 -6.67 10.67
N ALA A 108 8.80 -7.12 9.45
CA ALA A 108 7.60 -6.74 8.72
C ALA A 108 6.32 -7.08 9.48
N LYS A 109 6.23 -8.27 10.08
CA LYS A 109 5.07 -8.66 10.92
C LYS A 109 4.91 -7.74 12.13
N VAL A 110 6.01 -7.39 12.79
CA VAL A 110 5.97 -6.47 13.94
C VAL A 110 5.48 -5.09 13.53
N PHE A 111 6.00 -4.55 12.41
CA PHE A 111 5.54 -3.25 11.91
C PHE A 111 4.05 -3.26 11.55
N LEU A 112 3.58 -4.27 10.81
CA LEU A 112 2.16 -4.44 10.48
C LEU A 112 1.29 -4.50 11.74
N ASN A 113 1.76 -5.19 12.79
CA ASN A 113 1.05 -5.29 14.06
C ASN A 113 1.00 -3.95 14.81
N ILE A 114 2.11 -3.22 14.90
CA ILE A 114 2.16 -1.89 15.55
C ILE A 114 1.26 -0.90 14.82
N LEU A 115 1.36 -0.85 13.49
CA LEU A 115 0.61 0.10 12.69
C LEU A 115 -0.88 -0.29 12.57
N GLY A 116 -1.20 -1.56 12.79
CA GLY A 116 -2.57 -2.06 12.89
C GLY A 116 -3.31 -2.02 11.56
N PHE A 117 -2.62 -2.17 10.43
CA PHE A 117 -3.24 -2.16 9.11
C PHE A 117 -2.77 -3.30 8.21
N SER A 118 -3.42 -3.43 7.07
CA SER A 118 -3.10 -4.40 6.03
C SER A 118 -3.13 -3.73 4.66
N PHE A 119 -2.26 -4.20 3.75
CA PHE A 119 -2.18 -3.72 2.37
C PHE A 119 -3.15 -4.46 1.44
N HIS A 120 -3.81 -5.52 1.91
CA HIS A 120 -4.62 -6.39 1.08
C HIS A 120 -5.94 -6.75 1.75
N ASP A 121 -6.97 -7.01 0.95
CA ASP A 121 -8.26 -7.57 1.37
C ASP A 121 -8.55 -8.87 0.64
N ILE A 122 -9.33 -9.75 1.26
CA ILE A 122 -9.87 -10.95 0.62
C ILE A 122 -11.35 -10.70 0.35
N VAL A 123 -11.75 -10.83 -0.91
CA VAL A 123 -13.13 -10.70 -1.35
C VAL A 123 -13.59 -12.04 -1.91
N GLU A 124 -14.77 -12.49 -1.50
CA GLU A 124 -15.40 -13.71 -2.01
C GLU A 124 -16.26 -13.37 -3.23
N TYR A 125 -16.02 -14.06 -4.34
CA TYR A 125 -16.76 -13.94 -5.58
C TYR A 125 -17.48 -15.24 -5.91
N CYS A 126 -18.66 -15.11 -6.51
CA CYS A 126 -19.29 -16.19 -7.25
C CYS A 126 -18.54 -16.40 -8.59
N ASP A 127 -18.45 -17.65 -9.06
CA ASP A 127 -17.63 -18.04 -10.24
C ASP A 127 -17.80 -17.15 -11.49
N GLU A 128 -18.98 -16.59 -11.72
CA GLU A 128 -19.31 -15.79 -12.90
C GLU A 128 -18.83 -14.33 -12.82
N GLU A 129 -18.38 -13.88 -11.64
CA GLU A 129 -18.04 -12.47 -11.35
C GLU A 129 -16.56 -12.27 -10.98
N ALA A 130 -15.77 -13.34 -10.91
CA ALA A 130 -14.38 -13.26 -10.46
C ALA A 130 -13.51 -12.49 -11.48
N PRO A 131 -12.83 -11.40 -11.08
CA PRO A 131 -11.93 -10.67 -11.96
C PRO A 131 -10.70 -11.52 -12.32
N SER A 132 -10.15 -11.30 -13.51
CA SER A 132 -8.87 -11.92 -13.91
C SER A 132 -7.70 -11.13 -13.30
N PRO A 133 -6.60 -11.79 -12.87
CA PRO A 133 -5.39 -11.06 -12.49
C PRO A 133 -4.89 -10.30 -13.71
N LYS A 134 -4.70 -8.98 -13.60
CA LYS A 134 -4.00 -8.23 -14.65
C LYS A 134 -2.51 -8.58 -14.54
N ASN A 135 -1.93 -9.11 -15.61
CA ASN A 135 -0.48 -9.21 -15.69
C ASN A 135 0.08 -7.78 -15.73
N GLN A 136 1.17 -7.52 -15.00
CA GLN A 136 1.85 -6.22 -15.01
C GLN A 136 2.32 -5.79 -16.41
N ASP A 137 2.29 -6.70 -17.39
CA ASP A 137 2.65 -6.44 -18.79
C ASP A 137 1.57 -5.65 -19.57
N ASP A 138 0.35 -5.51 -19.04
CA ASP A 138 -0.73 -4.75 -19.71
C ASP A 138 -0.64 -3.22 -19.42
N ALA A 139 0.39 -2.77 -18.71
CA ALA A 139 0.66 -1.34 -18.47
C ALA A 139 1.40 -0.65 -19.62
N GLU A 140 1.68 -1.34 -20.73
CA GLU A 140 2.19 -0.76 -21.98
C GLU A 140 1.13 -0.81 -23.09
N MET A 141 0.04 -0.05 -22.97
CA MET A 141 -0.66 0.52 -24.14
C MET A 141 -1.79 1.46 -23.70
N SER A 142 -1.43 2.69 -23.38
CA SER A 142 -2.28 3.86 -23.65
C SER A 142 -1.39 5.09 -23.74
N SER A 143 -0.43 5.06 -24.67
CA SER A 143 -0.01 6.30 -25.30
C SER A 143 -1.18 6.73 -26.17
N VAL A 144 -2.00 7.63 -25.65
CA VAL A 144 -2.86 8.48 -26.48
C VAL A 144 -1.88 9.31 -27.32
N GLU A 145 -1.49 8.76 -28.46
CA GLU A 145 -1.07 9.55 -29.61
C GLU A 145 -2.33 10.27 -30.08
N ASP A 146 -2.49 11.52 -29.69
CA ASP A 146 -3.36 12.44 -30.41
C ASP A 146 -2.59 13.74 -30.63
N GLU A 147 -2.01 13.74 -31.82
CA GLU A 147 -1.55 14.81 -32.70
C GLU A 147 -1.81 16.24 -32.19
N ARG A 148 -0.74 16.89 -31.70
CA ARG A 148 -0.70 18.35 -31.69
C ARG A 148 -0.20 18.79 -33.06
N ASP A 149 -1.15 19.09 -33.95
CA ASP A 149 -0.92 19.86 -35.17
C ASP A 149 -0.26 21.19 -34.78
N TYR A 150 1.03 21.33 -35.06
CA TYR A 150 1.68 22.62 -35.12
C TYR A 150 1.42 23.18 -36.51
N GLU A 151 0.44 24.08 -36.63
CA GLU A 151 0.37 24.98 -37.78
C GLU A 151 1.60 25.90 -37.72
N GLU A 152 2.60 25.59 -38.55
CA GLU A 152 3.67 26.51 -38.94
C GLU A 152 3.07 27.61 -39.81
N ASP A 153 2.66 28.72 -39.20
CA ASP A 153 2.49 29.98 -39.92
C ASP A 153 3.83 30.71 -39.99
N GLU A 154 4.61 30.35 -41.02
CA GLU A 154 5.69 31.18 -41.54
C GLU A 154 5.12 32.33 -42.39
N LEU A 155 5.56 33.55 -42.03
CA LEU A 155 5.85 34.69 -42.91
C LEU A 155 4.67 35.48 -43.50
N GLN A 156 4.62 36.78 -43.19
CA GLN A 156 5.08 37.78 -44.17
C GLN A 156 5.26 39.19 -43.55
N GLU A 157 6.35 39.82 -43.98
CA GLU A 157 6.71 41.22 -43.84
C GLU A 157 5.55 42.16 -44.21
N PHE A 158 5.37 43.25 -43.46
CA PHE A 158 5.32 44.66 -43.93
C PHE A 158 5.22 45.63 -42.75
#